data_AF-A0A522GI73-F1
#
_entry.id   AF-A0A522GI73-F1
#
_cell.length_a   1.000
_cell.length_b   1.000
_cell.length_c   1.000
_cell.angle_alpha   90.00
_cell.angle_beta   90.00
_cell.angle_gamma   90.00
#
_symmetry.space_group_name_H-M   'P 1'
#
loop_
_entity.id
_entity.type
_entity.pdbx_description
1 polymer ?
#
loop_
_entity_poly.entity_id
_entity_poly.type
_entity_poly.pdbx_seq_one_letter_code
_entity_poly.pdbx_strand_id
1 'polypeptide(L)'
;VRYIVSIKSGPSWGNSQAVNKMISNFNTARKILRTSNSKINVVAVNGCCYSRNKKPYREKGDYFKYCGQQFWEFISGNENLYTEIIEPLGHKAKERNEEFMVAYAQIINKFTLDFMNEFCIDGKIDWEKLVKFNSGKASN
;
A
#
# COMPACT_ATOMS: atom_id res chain seq x y z
N VAL A 1 -17.25 -19.44 -12.04
CA VAL A 1 -16.96 -18.81 -10.73
C VAL A 1 -16.61 -17.35 -10.99
N ARG A 2 -17.01 -16.41 -10.12
CA ARG A 2 -16.67 -14.98 -10.22
C ARG A 2 -15.78 -14.59 -9.06
N TYR A 3 -14.61 -14.03 -9.37
CA TYR A 3 -13.68 -13.55 -8.35
C TYR A 3 -13.90 -12.06 -8.09
N ILE A 4 -13.91 -11.68 -6.81
CA ILE A 4 -13.84 -10.28 -6.38
C ILE A 4 -12.50 -10.07 -5.68
N VAL A 5 -11.70 -9.14 -6.18
CA VAL A 5 -10.30 -9.01 -5.77
C VAL A 5 -10.04 -7.64 -5.14
N SER A 6 -9.43 -7.63 -3.95
CA SER A 6 -8.91 -6.43 -3.29
C SER A 6 -7.38 -6.51 -3.30
N ILE A 7 -6.75 -5.66 -4.09
CA ILE A 7 -5.29 -5.65 -4.30
C ILE A 7 -4.62 -4.74 -3.28
N LYS A 8 -3.53 -5.23 -2.69
CA LYS A 8 -2.69 -4.56 -1.70
C LYS A 8 -1.22 -4.84 -2.00
N SER A 9 -0.34 -4.02 -1.45
CA SER A 9 1.09 -4.15 -1.65
C SER A 9 1.64 -5.43 -1.01
N GLY A 10 1.41 -5.63 0.29
CA GLY A 10 1.92 -6.79 1.04
C GLY A 10 0.93 -7.35 2.07
N PRO A 11 1.32 -8.40 2.81
CA PRO A 11 0.42 -9.08 3.74
C PRO A 11 0.03 -8.23 4.96
N SER A 12 0.87 -7.31 5.42
CA SER A 12 0.60 -6.44 6.58
C SER A 12 0.13 -5.05 6.16
N TRP A 13 -0.80 -4.97 5.20
CA TRP A 13 -1.20 -3.72 4.54
C TRP A 13 -2.10 -2.79 5.36
N GLY A 14 -2.62 -3.23 6.51
CA GLY A 14 -3.57 -2.43 7.27
C GLY A 14 -3.80 -2.94 8.68
N ASN A 15 -4.31 -2.04 9.51
CA ASN A 15 -4.76 -2.35 10.85
C ASN A 15 -6.08 -3.16 10.83
N SER A 16 -6.57 -3.52 12.02
CA SER A 16 -7.79 -4.30 12.19
C SER A 16 -9.02 -3.66 11.55
N GLN A 17 -9.17 -2.33 11.63
CA GLN A 17 -10.31 -1.61 11.05
C GLN A 17 -10.30 -1.69 9.52
N ALA A 18 -9.14 -1.50 8.90
CA ALA A 18 -9.00 -1.62 7.45
C ALA A 18 -9.34 -3.03 6.94
N VAL A 19 -8.88 -4.06 7.66
CA VAL A 19 -9.20 -5.46 7.34
C VAL A 19 -10.71 -5.74 7.51
N ASN A 20 -11.32 -5.27 8.60
CA ASN A 20 -12.76 -5.43 8.83
C ASN A 20 -13.59 -4.73 7.74
N LYS A 21 -13.17 -3.55 7.28
CA LYS A 21 -13.84 -2.85 6.20
C LYS A 21 -13.76 -3.61 4.88
N MET A 22 -12.60 -4.20 4.56
CA MET A 22 -12.47 -5.06 3.37
C MET A 22 -13.42 -6.26 3.43
N ILE A 23 -13.50 -6.93 4.59
CA ILE A 23 -14.43 -8.06 4.79
C ILE A 23 -15.88 -7.62 4.58
N SER A 24 -16.27 -6.48 5.16
CA SER A 24 -17.61 -5.90 4.97
C SER A 24 -17.89 -5.63 3.48
N ASN A 25 -16.94 -5.02 2.76
CA ASN A 25 -17.08 -4.74 1.34
C ASN A 25 -17.23 -6.02 0.51
N PHE A 26 -16.45 -7.07 0.80
CA PHE A 26 -16.59 -8.37 0.13
C PHE A 26 -17.98 -8.98 0.37
N ASN A 27 -18.48 -8.94 1.59
CA ASN A 27 -19.81 -9.46 1.92
C ASN A 27 -20.91 -8.69 1.20
N THR A 28 -20.80 -7.36 1.13
CA THR A 28 -21.75 -6.52 0.37
C THR A 28 -21.71 -6.85 -1.12
N ALA A 29 -20.51 -6.97 -1.71
CA ALA A 29 -20.36 -7.34 -3.12
C ALA A 29 -20.95 -8.73 -3.41
N ARG A 30 -20.75 -9.73 -2.54
CA ARG A 30 -21.38 -11.05 -2.67
C ARG A 30 -22.90 -10.97 -2.67
N LYS A 31 -23.48 -10.19 -1.75
CA LYS A 31 -24.94 -10.00 -1.67
C LYS A 31 -25.48 -9.39 -2.96
N ILE A 32 -24.86 -8.31 -3.42
CA ILE A 32 -25.24 -7.63 -4.67
C ILE A 32 -25.13 -8.59 -5.86
N LEU A 33 -24.01 -9.30 -5.99
CA LEU A 33 -23.79 -10.21 -7.12
C LEU A 33 -24.73 -11.42 -7.14
N ARG A 34 -25.32 -11.81 -6.00
CA ARG A 34 -26.30 -12.90 -5.89
C ARG A 34 -27.75 -12.43 -5.99
N THR A 35 -27.98 -11.13 -6.19
CA THR A 35 -29.34 -10.63 -6.47
C THR A 35 -29.90 -11.25 -7.75
N SER A 36 -31.23 -11.27 -7.86
CA SER A 36 -31.96 -11.87 -8.99
C SER A 36 -31.78 -13.39 -9.16
N ASN A 37 -31.56 -14.11 -8.05
CA ASN A 37 -31.38 -15.57 -8.04
C ASN A 37 -30.26 -16.06 -8.98
N SER A 38 -29.29 -15.19 -9.26
CA SER A 38 -28.11 -15.57 -10.03
C SER A 38 -27.31 -16.54 -9.14
N LYS A 39 -27.31 -17.83 -9.47
CA LYS A 39 -26.59 -18.89 -8.73
C LYS A 39 -25.06 -18.76 -8.92
N ILE A 40 -24.55 -17.53 -9.01
CA ILE A 40 -23.16 -17.22 -9.25
C ILE A 40 -22.36 -17.58 -8.01
N ASN A 41 -21.42 -18.50 -8.18
CA ASN A 41 -20.40 -18.77 -7.19
C ASN A 41 -19.41 -17.59 -7.16
N VAL A 42 -19.33 -16.90 -6.02
CA VAL A 42 -18.46 -15.73 -5.81
C VAL A 42 -17.37 -16.07 -4.80
N VAL A 43 -16.11 -15.87 -5.19
CA VAL A 43 -14.93 -16.09 -4.34
C VAL A 43 -14.23 -14.76 -4.11
N ALA A 44 -13.96 -14.41 -2.85
CA ALA A 44 -13.19 -13.20 -2.55
C ALA A 44 -11.71 -13.49 -2.36
N VAL A 45 -10.89 -12.60 -2.89
CA VAL A 45 -9.44 -12.68 -2.83
C VAL A 45 -8.86 -11.34 -2.39
N ASN A 46 -8.12 -11.35 -1.29
CA ASN A 46 -7.17 -10.29 -0.97
C ASN A 46 -5.83 -10.62 -1.64
N GLY A 47 -5.56 -9.98 -2.77
CA GLY A 47 -4.30 -10.10 -3.48
C GLY A 47 -3.23 -9.22 -2.86
N CYS A 48 -2.06 -9.78 -2.58
CA CYS A 48 -0.88 -9.04 -2.13
C CYS A 48 0.24 -9.19 -3.17
N CYS A 49 0.75 -8.09 -3.70
CA CYS A 49 1.73 -8.09 -4.78
C CYS A 49 3.08 -8.72 -4.41
N TYR A 50 3.46 -8.68 -3.12
CA TYR A 50 4.74 -9.24 -2.66
C TYR A 50 4.63 -9.98 -1.32
N SER A 51 5.75 -10.57 -0.92
CA SER A 51 5.92 -11.44 0.25
C SER A 51 5.16 -12.77 0.15
N ARG A 52 5.34 -13.62 1.16
CA ARG A 52 4.77 -14.98 1.21
C ARG A 52 3.69 -15.05 2.28
N ASN A 53 2.70 -15.91 2.08
CA ASN A 53 1.67 -16.20 3.09
C ASN A 53 1.45 -17.72 3.19
N LYS A 54 1.69 -18.29 4.37
CA LYS A 54 1.56 -19.73 4.60
C LYS A 54 0.10 -20.20 4.70
N LYS A 55 -0.80 -19.35 5.19
CA LYS A 55 -2.23 -19.67 5.36
C LYS A 55 -3.05 -18.82 4.37
N PRO A 56 -3.34 -19.31 3.16
CA PRO A 56 -4.05 -18.55 2.15
C PRO A 56 -5.50 -18.31 2.54
N TYR A 57 -6.22 -19.32 3.06
CA TYR A 57 -7.63 -19.13 3.43
C TYR A 57 -7.80 -18.46 4.80
N ARG A 58 -8.66 -17.43 4.82
CA ARG A 58 -9.04 -16.66 6.02
C ARG A 58 -10.50 -16.95 6.34
N GLU A 59 -10.69 -17.89 7.26
CA GLU A 59 -12.03 -18.26 7.77
C GLU A 59 -12.78 -17.03 8.28
N LYS A 60 -12.10 -16.19 9.07
CA LYS A 60 -12.66 -14.90 9.50
C LYS A 60 -12.77 -13.95 8.31
N GLY A 61 -13.98 -13.85 7.77
CA GLY A 61 -14.32 -13.03 6.61
C GLY A 61 -14.42 -13.81 5.29
N ASP A 62 -14.21 -15.14 5.33
CA ASP A 62 -14.40 -16.06 4.20
C ASP A 62 -13.70 -15.56 2.93
N TYR A 63 -12.37 -15.39 2.95
CA TYR A 63 -11.63 -14.92 1.77
C TYR A 63 -10.27 -15.59 1.65
N PHE A 64 -9.75 -15.65 0.43
CA PHE A 64 -8.39 -16.08 0.18
C PHE A 64 -7.42 -14.90 0.23
N LYS A 65 -6.24 -15.11 0.77
CA LYS A 65 -5.14 -14.16 0.79
C LYS A 65 -3.96 -14.73 0.04
N TYR A 66 -3.86 -14.38 -1.22
CA TYR A 66 -2.77 -14.78 -2.10
C TYR A 66 -1.69 -13.71 -2.08
N CYS A 67 -0.43 -14.10 -1.90
CA CYS A 67 0.70 -13.17 -1.81
C CYS A 67 1.82 -13.58 -2.76
N GLY A 68 2.49 -12.59 -3.35
CA GLY A 68 3.66 -12.81 -4.20
C GLY A 68 3.30 -13.67 -5.41
N GLN A 69 4.15 -14.67 -5.70
CA GLN A 69 3.97 -15.61 -6.82
C GLN A 69 2.53 -16.12 -6.93
N GLN A 70 1.94 -16.59 -5.83
CA GLN A 70 0.58 -17.14 -5.82
C GLN A 70 -0.48 -16.13 -6.31
N PHE A 71 -0.32 -14.83 -6.00
CA PHE A 71 -1.26 -13.82 -6.46
C PHE A 71 -1.07 -13.52 -7.95
N TRP A 72 0.19 -13.37 -8.38
CA TRP A 72 0.50 -13.07 -9.78
C TRP A 72 0.12 -14.23 -10.70
N GLU A 73 0.41 -15.46 -10.31
CA GLU A 73 -0.05 -16.67 -10.98
C GLU A 73 -1.58 -16.72 -11.02
N PHE A 74 -2.26 -16.45 -9.91
CA PHE A 74 -3.72 -16.45 -9.85
C PHE A 74 -4.38 -15.49 -10.86
N ILE A 75 -3.85 -14.28 -11.04
CA ILE A 75 -4.46 -13.29 -11.94
C ILE A 75 -4.02 -13.42 -13.41
N SER A 76 -2.91 -14.10 -13.68
CA SER A 76 -2.31 -14.15 -15.02
C SER A 76 -2.29 -15.54 -15.64
N GLY A 77 -2.38 -16.60 -14.85
CA GLY A 77 -2.08 -17.97 -15.27
C GLY A 77 -0.59 -18.24 -15.52
N ASN A 78 0.31 -17.29 -15.23
CA ASN A 78 1.76 -17.42 -15.39
C ASN A 78 2.45 -17.46 -14.02
N GLU A 79 3.07 -18.59 -13.69
CA GLU A 79 3.85 -18.78 -12.47
C GLU A 79 5.07 -17.84 -12.37
N ASN A 80 5.62 -17.40 -13.49
CA ASN A 80 6.83 -16.58 -13.57
C ASN A 80 6.55 -15.07 -13.61
N LEU A 81 5.28 -14.64 -13.69
CA LEU A 81 4.97 -13.21 -13.85
C LEU A 81 5.55 -12.35 -12.71
N TYR A 82 5.64 -12.88 -11.49
CA TYR A 82 6.15 -12.13 -10.33
C TYR A 82 7.63 -11.74 -10.46
N THR A 83 8.43 -12.45 -11.26
CA THR A 83 9.81 -12.08 -11.58
C THR A 83 9.90 -11.27 -12.86
N GLU A 84 9.11 -11.61 -13.88
CA GLU A 84 9.07 -10.90 -15.17
C GLU A 84 8.69 -9.42 -15.03
N ILE A 85 7.85 -9.04 -14.06
CA ILE A 85 7.50 -7.64 -13.82
C ILE A 85 8.63 -6.79 -13.21
N ILE A 86 9.65 -7.42 -12.60
CA ILE A 86 10.74 -6.70 -11.91
C ILE A 86 11.79 -6.21 -12.90
N GLU A 87 12.05 -6.95 -13.97
CA GLU A 87 13.10 -6.66 -14.95
C GLU A 87 12.86 -5.32 -15.70
N PRO A 88 11.64 -5.01 -16.19
CA PRO A 88 11.34 -3.71 -16.80
C PRO A 88 11.37 -2.53 -15.81
N LEU A 89 11.09 -2.77 -14.53
CA LEU A 89 11.14 -1.74 -13.49
C LEU A 89 12.58 -1.39 -13.11
N GLY A 90 13.47 -2.38 -13.01
CA GLY A 90 14.87 -2.15 -12.65
C GLY A 90 15.63 -1.29 -13.65
N HIS A 91 15.47 -1.54 -14.95
CA HIS A 91 16.14 -0.79 -16.00
C HIS A 91 15.62 0.66 -16.11
N LYS A 92 14.30 0.86 -16.14
CA LYS A 92 13.69 2.20 -16.22
C LYS A 92 13.87 3.02 -14.93
N ALA A 93 13.95 2.37 -13.77
CA ALA A 93 14.25 3.05 -12.51
C ALA A 93 15.68 3.59 -12.49
N LYS A 94 16.65 2.85 -13.05
CA LYS A 94 18.06 3.29 -13.06
C LYS A 94 18.27 4.59 -13.85
N GLU A 95 17.62 4.74 -15.01
CA GLU A 95 17.72 5.96 -15.83
C GLU A 95 17.11 7.20 -15.16
N ARG A 96 16.03 7.03 -14.38
CA ARG A 96 15.39 8.12 -13.63
C ARG A 96 15.97 8.35 -12.24
N ASN A 97 16.79 7.44 -11.74
CA ASN A 97 17.34 7.52 -10.39
C ASN A 97 18.35 8.66 -10.26
N GLU A 98 19.18 8.95 -11.27
CA GLU A 98 20.19 10.01 -11.15
C GLU A 98 19.54 11.39 -11.05
N GLU A 99 18.60 11.71 -11.94
CA GLU A 99 17.81 12.95 -11.88
C GLU A 99 16.99 13.03 -10.58
N PHE A 100 16.37 11.92 -10.17
CA PHE A 100 15.62 11.85 -8.92
C PHE A 100 16.51 12.11 -7.70
N MET A 101 17.70 11.51 -7.63
CA MET A 101 18.62 11.67 -6.51
C MET A 101 19.16 13.10 -6.42
N VAL A 102 19.43 13.75 -7.56
CA VAL A 102 19.80 15.18 -7.60
C VAL A 102 18.66 16.05 -7.10
N ALA A 103 17.44 15.87 -7.62
CA ALA A 103 16.26 16.62 -7.19
C ALA A 103 15.94 16.38 -5.70
N TYR A 104 16.08 15.13 -5.23
CA TYR A 104 15.89 14.76 -3.84
C TYR A 104 16.90 15.45 -2.92
N ALA A 105 18.19 15.43 -3.29
CA ALA A 105 19.23 16.13 -2.53
C ALA A 105 18.99 17.64 -2.46
N GLN A 106 18.55 18.27 -3.57
CA GLN A 106 18.17 19.68 -3.59
C GLN A 106 17.01 19.97 -2.64
N ILE A 107 15.99 19.12 -2.63
CA ILE A 107 14.83 19.23 -1.72
C ILE A 107 15.27 19.10 -0.27
N ILE A 108 16.11 18.12 0.06
CA ILE A 108 16.66 17.95 1.41
C ILE A 108 17.42 19.21 1.84
N ASN A 109 18.34 19.71 1.03
CA ASN A 109 19.12 20.91 1.35
C ASN A 109 18.23 22.14 1.57
N LYS A 110 17.21 22.33 0.72
CA LYS A 110 16.26 23.42 0.86
C LYS A 110 15.46 23.30 2.16
N PHE A 111 14.91 22.12 2.46
CA PHE A 111 14.19 21.89 3.72
C PHE A 111 15.09 22.04 4.93
N THR A 112 16.35 21.58 4.88
CA THR A 112 17.31 21.78 5.95
C THR A 112 17.59 23.26 6.16
N LEU A 113 17.81 24.03 5.09
CA LEU A 113 18.03 25.47 5.18
C LEU A 113 16.80 26.19 5.77
N ASP A 114 15.60 25.89 5.27
CA ASP A 114 14.35 26.48 5.76
C ASP A 114 14.15 26.12 7.24
N PHE A 115 14.41 24.87 7.63
CA PHE A 115 14.32 24.41 9.01
C PHE A 115 15.35 25.09 9.91
N MET A 116 16.60 25.23 9.47
CA MET A 116 17.66 25.89 10.23
C MET A 116 17.35 27.38 10.43
N ASN A 117 16.87 28.06 9.39
CA ASN A 117 16.51 29.47 9.48
C ASN A 117 15.29 29.71 10.38
N GLU A 118 14.31 28.80 10.34
CA GLU A 118 13.05 29.00 11.07
C GLU A 118 13.10 28.45 12.50
N PHE A 119 13.77 27.32 12.74
CA PHE A 119 13.67 26.57 13.99
C PHE A 119 15.01 26.37 14.70
N CYS A 120 16.11 27.01 14.27
CA CYS A 120 17.38 26.95 14.98
C CYS A 120 17.89 28.34 15.39
N ILE A 121 18.53 28.41 16.56
CA ILE A 121 19.25 29.57 17.10
C ILE A 121 20.68 29.11 17.38
N ASP A 122 21.68 29.77 16.79
CA ASP A 122 23.11 29.40 16.87
C ASP A 122 23.37 27.92 16.56
N GLY A 123 22.66 27.38 15.57
CA GLY A 123 22.76 25.98 15.14
C GLY A 123 22.11 24.97 16.09
N LYS A 124 21.47 25.40 17.19
CA LYS A 124 20.68 24.55 18.08
C LYS A 124 19.20 24.70 17.78
N ILE A 125 18.46 23.59 17.84
CA ILE A 125 17.00 23.61 17.62
C ILE A 125 16.33 24.39 18.76
N ASP A 126 15.52 25.38 18.41
CA ASP A 126 14.52 25.99 19.28
C ASP A 126 13.30 25.07 19.35
N TRP A 127 13.37 24.12 20.29
CA TRP A 127 12.32 23.13 20.50
C TRP A 127 10.98 23.76 20.88
N GLU A 128 10.99 24.86 21.60
CA GLU A 128 9.76 25.52 22.03
C GLU A 128 9.03 26.10 20.81
N LYS A 129 9.76 26.83 19.95
CA LYS A 129 9.20 27.35 18.69
C LYS A 129 8.70 26.23 17.79
N LEU A 130 9.50 25.16 17.61
CA LEU A 130 9.14 24.03 16.76
C LEU A 130 7.87 23.32 17.25
N VAL A 131 7.77 23.04 18.55
CA VAL A 131 6.60 22.36 19.13
C VAL A 131 5.37 23.27 19.07
N LYS A 132 5.51 24.57 19.35
CA LYS A 132 4.42 25.54 19.19
C LYS A 132 3.94 25.62 17.74
N PHE A 133 4.85 25.62 16.77
CA PHE A 133 4.49 25.61 15.35
C PHE A 133 3.76 24.32 14.94
N ASN A 134 4.26 23.15 15.34
CA ASN A 134 3.72 21.86 14.90
C ASN A 134 2.43 21.46 15.62
N SER A 135 2.34 21.74 16.92
CA SER A 135 1.32 21.20 17.82
C SER A 135 0.56 22.27 18.59
N GLY A 136 0.89 23.55 18.39
CA GLY A 136 0.12 24.66 18.94
C GLY A 136 -1.29 24.66 18.40
N LYS A 137 -2.22 25.22 19.18
CA LYS A 137 -3.59 25.44 18.72
C LYS A 137 -3.54 26.33 17.47
N ALA A 138 -4.24 25.92 16.41
CA ALA A 138 -4.38 26.77 15.23
C ALA A 138 -4.93 28.14 15.66
N SER A 139 -4.21 29.20 15.31
CA SER A 139 -4.78 30.56 15.33
C SER A 139 -5.91 30.60 14.31
N ASN A 140 -7.08 31.08 14.73
CA ASN A 140 -8.20 31.38 13.83
C ASN A 140 -7.81 32.43 12.79
#